data_AF-G9L4A1-F1
#
_entry.id   AF-G9L4A1-F1
#
_cell.length_a   1.000
_cell.length_b   1.000
_cell.length_c   1.000
_cell.angle_alpha   90.00
_cell.angle_beta   90.00
_cell.angle_gamma   90.00
#
_symmetry.space_group_name_H-M   'P 1'
#
loop_
_entity.id
_entity.type
_entity.pdbx_description
1 polymer ?
#
loop_
_entity_poly.entity_id
_entity_poly.type
_entity_poly.pdbx_seq_one_letter_code
_entity_poly.pdbx_strand_id
1 'polypeptide(L)'
;VKRMKNLKTNLKTKKFQEKKLLTPENRLLLKEVGPTGEGRVSVVEQLLEEGADPNCRDGEEQPVITKAVVNKHHEVIPVLVQRGADTEQRWG
;
A
#
# COMPACT_ATOMS: atom_id res chain seq x y z
N VAL A 1 15.30 1.54 -34.28
CA VAL A 1 14.34 0.61 -33.62
C VAL A 1 14.36 0.84 -32.12
N LYS A 2 13.16 1.01 -31.53
CA LYS A 2 12.80 0.95 -30.11
C LYS A 2 13.24 2.08 -29.14
N ARG A 3 12.28 3.01 -29.00
CA ARG A 3 12.04 3.96 -27.91
C ARG A 3 11.95 3.22 -26.56
N MET A 4 12.78 3.57 -25.58
CA MET A 4 12.47 3.31 -24.16
C MET A 4 12.76 4.58 -23.37
N LYS A 5 11.69 5.06 -22.75
CA LYS A 5 11.49 6.39 -22.22
C LYS A 5 12.07 6.44 -20.81
N ASN A 6 12.62 7.60 -20.44
CA ASN A 6 12.59 8.20 -19.11
C ASN A 6 12.17 7.27 -17.95
N LEU A 7 13.09 7.04 -17.00
CA LEU A 7 12.81 7.46 -15.64
C LEU A 7 14.12 7.64 -14.86
N LYS A 8 14.50 8.90 -14.70
CA LYS A 8 15.36 9.33 -13.60
C LYS A 8 14.55 9.11 -12.32
N THR A 9 14.51 7.89 -11.78
CA THR A 9 14.03 7.68 -10.41
C THR A 9 15.11 8.18 -9.46
N ASN A 10 15.06 9.50 -9.31
CA ASN A 10 15.80 10.29 -8.36
C ASN A 10 15.71 9.59 -6.99
N LEU A 11 16.87 9.12 -6.53
CA LEU A 11 17.18 8.81 -5.13
C LEU A 11 16.64 9.92 -4.23
N LYS A 12 15.38 9.81 -3.83
CA LYS A 12 14.81 10.56 -2.70
C LYS A 12 14.87 9.70 -1.45
N THR A 13 16.01 9.03 -1.26
CA THR A 13 16.64 8.82 0.04
C THR A 13 16.97 10.18 0.64
N LYS A 14 15.94 10.91 1.08
CA LYS A 14 16.05 12.07 1.96
C LYS A 14 14.65 12.46 2.41
N LYS A 15 14.16 11.77 3.43
CA LYS A 15 13.47 12.39 4.56
C LYS A 15 13.33 11.35 5.67
N PHE A 16 14.15 11.52 6.70
CA PHE A 16 13.95 11.06 8.07
C PHE A 16 12.71 11.76 8.70
N GLN A 17 11.68 12.07 7.92
CA GLN A 17 10.68 13.09 8.24
C GLN A 17 9.38 12.79 7.52
N GLU A 18 8.52 12.02 8.17
CA GLU A 18 7.27 12.56 8.68
C GLU A 18 6.69 11.46 9.55
N LYS A 19 6.39 11.76 10.81
CA LYS A 19 5.22 11.16 11.45
C LYS A 19 4.02 11.60 10.61
N LYS A 20 3.88 11.05 9.40
CA LYS A 20 2.72 11.23 8.57
C LYS A 20 1.64 10.60 9.42
N LEU A 21 0.75 11.42 9.98
CA LEU A 21 -0.39 10.92 10.72
C LEU A 21 -1.03 9.88 9.80
N LEU A 22 -0.78 8.58 10.05
CA LEU A 22 -1.57 7.55 9.42
C LEU A 22 -2.98 7.86 9.89
N THR A 23 -3.85 8.17 8.94
CA THR A 23 -5.27 8.30 9.24
C THR A 23 -5.71 7.02 9.95
N PRO A 24 -6.67 7.09 10.87
CA PRO A 24 -7.15 5.91 11.57
C PRO A 24 -7.55 4.79 10.58
N GLU A 25 -8.07 5.16 9.42
CA GLU A 25 -8.43 4.28 8.32
C GLU A 25 -7.20 3.57 7.72
N ASN A 26 -6.09 4.27 7.50
CA ASN A 26 -4.84 3.66 7.02
C ASN A 26 -4.29 2.62 8.00
N ARG A 27 -4.37 2.92 9.31
CA ARG A 27 -3.96 1.97 10.35
C ARG A 27 -4.87 0.74 10.38
N LEU A 28 -6.18 0.93 10.20
CA LEU A 28 -7.14 -0.17 10.10
C LEU A 28 -6.89 -1.00 8.84
N LEU A 29 -6.61 -0.36 7.72
CA LEU A 29 -6.33 -1.02 6.46
C LEU A 29 -5.10 -1.93 6.58
N LEU A 30 -4.01 -1.41 7.14
CA LEU A 30 -2.80 -2.19 7.43
C LEU A 30 -3.02 -3.33 8.42
N LYS A 31 -3.90 -3.15 9.40
CA LYS A 31 -4.29 -4.19 10.35
C LYS A 31 -5.09 -5.29 9.66
N GLU A 32 -6.02 -4.93 8.79
CA GLU A 32 -6.88 -5.85 8.03
C GLU A 32 -6.06 -6.69 7.03
N VAL A 33 -5.06 -6.10 6.38
CA VAL A 33 -4.13 -6.83 5.51
C VAL A 33 -2.91 -7.40 6.26
N GLY A 34 -2.88 -7.26 7.58
CA GLY A 34 -1.80 -7.68 8.45
C GLY A 34 -1.79 -9.18 8.75
N PRO A 35 -0.82 -9.68 9.53
CA PRO A 35 -0.71 -11.09 9.88
C PRO A 35 -1.86 -11.59 10.77
N THR A 36 -2.48 -10.67 11.51
CA THR A 36 -3.66 -10.93 12.34
C THR A 36 -4.96 -10.50 11.67
N GLY A 37 -4.87 -9.95 10.46
CA GLY A 37 -6.00 -9.51 9.68
C GLY A 37 -6.57 -10.64 8.85
N GLU A 38 -7.87 -10.60 8.60
CA GLU A 38 -8.55 -11.64 7.82
C GLU A 38 -8.48 -11.37 6.31
N GLY A 39 -7.93 -10.22 5.90
CA GLY A 39 -7.85 -9.84 4.49
C GLY A 39 -9.22 -9.66 3.87
N ARG A 40 -10.22 -9.19 4.63
CA ARG A 40 -11.60 -9.07 4.14
C ARG A 40 -11.69 -7.96 3.11
N VAL A 41 -11.97 -8.34 1.87
CA VAL A 41 -12.17 -7.41 0.75
C VAL A 41 -13.19 -6.33 1.09
N SER A 42 -14.34 -6.67 1.65
CA SER A 42 -15.39 -5.69 1.99
C SER A 42 -14.93 -4.64 2.99
N VAL A 43 -14.10 -5.03 3.98
CA VAL A 43 -13.55 -4.09 4.96
C VAL A 43 -12.53 -3.17 4.30
N VAL A 44 -11.68 -3.74 3.43
CA VAL A 44 -10.69 -2.96 2.68
C VAL A 44 -11.36 -1.97 1.74
N GLU A 45 -12.40 -2.37 1.01
CA GLU A 45 -13.20 -1.49 0.16
C GLU A 45 -13.81 -0.34 0.96
N GLN A 46 -14.44 -0.64 2.09
CA GLN A 46 -15.04 0.37 2.95
C GLN A 46 -13.99 1.38 3.45
N LEU A 47 -12.83 0.90 3.91
CA LEU A 47 -11.75 1.78 4.38
C LEU A 47 -11.23 2.68 3.26
N LEU A 48 -11.09 2.15 2.04
CA LEU A 48 -10.70 2.93 0.86
C LEU A 48 -11.78 3.94 0.44
N GLU A 49 -13.06 3.66 0.73
CA GLU A 49 -14.16 4.63 0.55
C GLU A 49 -14.19 5.71 1.63
N GLU A 50 -13.83 5.37 2.87
CA GLU A 50 -13.67 6.31 3.97
C GLU A 50 -12.43 7.22 3.79
N GLY A 51 -11.61 6.97 2.78
CA GLY A 51 -10.45 7.79 2.42
C GLY A 51 -9.12 7.19 2.83
N ALA A 52 -9.05 5.88 3.09
CA ALA A 52 -7.76 5.21 3.26
C ALA A 52 -6.93 5.31 1.96
N ASP A 53 -5.65 5.57 2.13
CA ASP A 53 -4.67 5.59 1.05
C ASP A 53 -4.33 4.15 0.64
N PRO A 54 -4.60 3.75 -0.62
CA PRO A 54 -4.22 2.42 -1.14
C PRO A 54 -2.69 2.26 -1.28
N ASN A 55 -1.94 3.35 -1.12
CA ASN A 55 -0.47 3.39 -1.10
C ASN A 55 0.08 3.64 0.31
N CYS A 56 -0.73 3.46 1.35
CA CYS A 56 -0.26 3.62 2.73
C CYS A 56 0.84 2.59 3.06
N ARG A 57 1.68 2.98 4.01
CA ARG A 57 2.85 2.22 4.46
C ARG A 57 2.77 2.03 5.96
N ASP A 58 3.17 0.85 6.43
CA ASP A 58 3.26 0.58 7.86
C ASP A 58 4.45 1.30 8.51
N GLY A 59 4.59 1.18 9.83
CA GLY A 59 5.72 1.72 10.59
C GLY A 59 7.08 1.20 10.14
N GLU A 60 7.11 0.06 9.44
CA GLU A 60 8.30 -0.48 8.77
C GLU A 60 8.46 0.05 7.34
N GLU A 61 7.74 1.09 6.93
CA GLU A 61 7.69 1.61 5.55
C GLU A 61 7.19 0.60 4.48
N GLN A 62 6.67 -0.55 4.92
CA GLN A 62 6.16 -1.58 4.02
C GLN A 62 4.81 -1.17 3.41
N PRO A 63 4.66 -1.17 2.07
CA PRO A 63 3.40 -0.89 1.40
C PRO A 63 2.29 -1.87 1.80
N VAL A 64 1.06 -1.37 1.91
CA VAL A 64 -0.14 -2.18 2.19
C VAL A 64 -0.29 -3.36 1.23
N ILE A 65 0.02 -3.15 -0.05
CA ILE A 65 -0.04 -4.20 -1.07
C ILE A 65 0.98 -5.31 -0.82
N THR A 66 2.20 -4.96 -0.39
CA THR A 66 3.23 -5.93 -0.02
C THR A 66 2.79 -6.73 1.20
N LYS A 67 2.13 -6.09 2.17
CA LYS A 67 1.63 -6.75 3.37
C LYS A 67 0.52 -7.76 3.03
N ALA A 68 -0.41 -7.38 2.15
CA ALA A 68 -1.43 -8.27 1.62
C ALA A 68 -0.80 -9.50 0.91
N VAL A 69 0.24 -9.30 0.10
CA VAL A 69 0.96 -10.39 -0.58
C VAL A 69 1.65 -11.32 0.43
N VAL A 70 2.40 -10.78 1.40
CA VAL A 70 3.13 -11.56 2.41
C VAL A 70 2.17 -12.38 3.27
N ASN A 71 1.02 -11.81 3.63
CA ASN A 71 0.00 -12.48 4.43
C ASN A 71 -0.97 -13.35 3.61
N LYS A 72 -0.72 -13.49 2.29
CA LYS A 72 -1.52 -14.30 1.34
C LYS A 72 -2.97 -13.82 1.14
N HIS A 73 -3.23 -12.54 1.40
CA HIS A 73 -4.51 -11.86 1.16
C HIS A 73 -4.64 -11.43 -0.31
N HIS A 74 -4.58 -12.40 -1.22
CA HIS A 74 -4.56 -12.16 -2.66
C HIS A 74 -5.83 -11.48 -3.19
N GLU A 75 -6.98 -11.73 -2.54
CA GLU A 75 -8.26 -11.13 -2.92
C GLU A 75 -8.31 -9.61 -2.69
N VAL A 76 -7.48 -9.10 -1.78
CA VAL A 76 -7.38 -7.66 -1.48
C VAL A 76 -6.53 -6.91 -2.51
N ILE A 77 -5.58 -7.60 -3.13
CA ILE A 77 -4.68 -7.01 -4.14
C ILE A 77 -5.47 -6.33 -5.28
N PRO A 78 -6.42 -6.98 -5.98
CA PRO A 78 -7.14 -6.35 -7.09
C PRO A 78 -7.94 -5.12 -6.64
N VAL A 79 -8.46 -5.11 -5.41
CA VAL A 79 -9.20 -3.97 -4.83
C VAL A 79 -8.28 -2.76 -4.66
N LEU A 80 -7.13 -2.98 -4.02
CA LEU A 80 -6.13 -1.93 -3.84
C LEU A 80 -5.67 -1.37 -5.18
N VAL A 81 -5.39 -2.25 -6.16
CA VAL A 81 -4.98 -1.85 -7.52
C VAL A 81 -6.07 -1.06 -8.24
N GLN A 82 -7.34 -1.48 -8.12
CA GLN A 82 -8.47 -0.76 -8.70
C GLN A 82 -8.61 0.66 -8.12
N ARG A 83 -8.26 0.84 -6.84
CA ARG A 83 -8.25 2.14 -6.16
C ARG A 83 -6.96 2.96 -6.41
N GLY A 84 -6.03 2.45 -7.23
CA GLY A 84 -4.80 3.16 -7.60
C GLY A 84 -3.58 2.82 -6.74
N ALA A 85 -3.56 1.66 -6.08
CA ALA A 85 -2.34 1.16 -5.46
C ALA A 85 -1.26 0.88 -6.51
N ASP A 86 -0.06 1.39 -6.25
CA ASP A 86 1.12 1.14 -7.07
C ASP A 86 1.66 -0.26 -6.80
N THR A 87 1.41 -1.16 -7.76
CA THR A 87 1.94 -2.55 -7.75
C THR A 87 3.45 -2.61 -7.96
N GLU A 88 4.04 -1.56 -8.54
CA GLU A 88 5.48 -1.48 -8.81
C GLU A 88 6.28 -1.00 -7.59
N GLN A 89 5.62 -0.75 -6.44
CA GLN A 89 6.32 -0.47 -5.18
C GLN A 89 7.06 -1.72 -4.72
N ARG A 90 8.30 -1.87 -5.20
CA ARG A 90 9.24 -2.86 -4.72
C ARG A 90 9.68 -2.48 -3.31
N TRP A 91 9.16 -3.21 -2.33
CA TRP A 91 9.74 -3.30 -1.00
C TRP A 91 11.00 -4.18 -1.08
N GLY A 92 12.18 -3.61 -0.83
CA GLY A 92 13.46 -4.30 -0.97
C GLY A 92 14.62 -3.45 -0.49
#